data_AF-A0A9D6YSL2-F1
#
_entry.id   AF-A0A9D6YSL2-F1
#
_cell.length_a   1.000
_cell.length_b   1.000
_cell.length_c   1.000
_cell.angle_alpha   90.00
_cell.angle_beta   90.00
_cell.angle_gamma   90.00
#
_symmetry.space_group_name_H-M   'P 1'
#
loop_
_entity.id
_entity.type
_entity.pdbx_description
1 polymer ?
#
loop_
_entity_poly.entity_id
_entity_poly.type
_entity_poly.pdbx_seq_one_letter_code
_entity_poly.pdbx_strand_id
1 'polypeptide(L)'
;EADYQSPEGFYSVSAKQLHPHSNYHRAFNVGYPNAFDRQNGRTGGLVMVHGACKSVGCFAMTDRGIEEIYAFVEAAMRAGQREVQVHIFPFRLTEQAIARETGGSWLAFVGAGGNYQHWTAFWHNLKEGYDLFEQTGEPPAAFACGDHYAFGAGDSSCRRIAGW
;
A
#
# COMPACT_ATOMS: atom_id res chain seq x y z
N GLU A 1 7.98 10.33 -9.58
CA GLU A 1 6.84 10.43 -10.52
C GLU A 1 7.23 9.76 -11.84
N ALA A 2 6.30 9.02 -12.46
CA ALA A 2 6.48 8.34 -13.75
C ALA A 2 7.63 7.30 -13.81
N ASP A 3 7.94 6.66 -12.68
CA ASP A 3 8.90 5.54 -12.57
C ASP A 3 8.28 4.18 -12.93
N TYR A 4 6.98 4.16 -13.30
CA TYR A 4 6.20 2.95 -13.60
C TYR A 4 6.10 1.98 -12.42
N GLN A 5 6.35 2.43 -11.19
CA GLN A 5 6.28 1.61 -9.99
C GLN A 5 4.99 1.86 -9.20
N SER A 6 4.41 0.78 -8.70
CA SER A 6 3.38 0.86 -7.66
C SER A 6 4.06 1.02 -6.30
N PRO A 7 3.53 1.85 -5.40
CA PRO A 7 4.18 2.11 -4.14
C PRO A 7 3.87 0.99 -3.12
N GLU A 8 4.82 0.72 -2.23
CA GLU A 8 4.65 -0.25 -1.13
C GLU A 8 4.45 0.48 0.19
N GLY A 9 3.51 0.01 1.01
CA GLY A 9 3.25 0.56 2.34
C GLY A 9 1.78 0.61 2.75
N PHE A 10 1.52 1.44 3.75
CA PHE A 10 0.21 1.62 4.36
C PHE A 10 -0.42 2.91 3.84
N TYR A 11 -1.68 2.83 3.40
CA TYR A 11 -2.43 3.94 2.84
C TYR A 11 -3.83 3.98 3.44
N SER A 12 -4.51 5.11 3.21
CA SER A 12 -5.85 5.32 3.71
C SER A 12 -6.64 6.16 2.71
N VAL A 13 -7.89 5.77 2.51
CA VAL A 13 -8.79 6.33 1.51
C VAL A 13 -9.97 6.97 2.23
N SER A 14 -10.09 8.29 2.12
CA SER A 14 -11.26 9.04 2.56
C SER A 14 -12.27 9.23 1.42
N ALA A 15 -13.47 9.73 1.74
CA ALA A 15 -14.49 10.03 0.74
C ALA A 15 -14.01 10.99 -0.36
N LYS A 16 -13.06 11.88 -0.07
CA LYS A 16 -12.52 12.83 -1.05
C LYS A 16 -11.67 12.16 -2.13
N GLN A 17 -11.20 10.94 -1.88
CA GLN A 17 -10.38 10.18 -2.81
C GLN A 17 -11.22 9.30 -3.75
N LEU A 18 -12.54 9.23 -3.56
CA LEU A 18 -13.44 8.50 -4.44
C LEU A 18 -13.64 9.23 -5.77
N HIS A 19 -13.64 8.48 -6.86
CA HIS A 19 -13.84 8.97 -8.23
C HIS A 19 -14.91 8.12 -8.95
N PRO A 20 -16.21 8.37 -8.66
CA PRO A 20 -17.31 7.56 -9.20
C PRO A 20 -17.47 7.67 -10.72
N HIS A 21 -17.13 8.83 -11.29
CA HIS A 21 -17.27 9.13 -12.72
C HIS A 21 -15.94 8.96 -13.48
N SER A 22 -15.13 7.99 -13.07
CA SER A 22 -13.86 7.68 -13.75
C SER A 22 -14.08 7.21 -15.19
N ASN A 23 -13.23 7.68 -16.11
CA ASN A 23 -13.16 7.18 -17.49
C ASN A 23 -12.71 5.71 -17.59
N TYR A 24 -12.27 5.11 -16.48
CA TYR A 24 -11.84 3.72 -16.36
C TYR A 24 -12.81 2.88 -15.52
N HIS A 25 -14.11 3.24 -15.50
CA HIS A 25 -15.17 2.53 -14.77
C HIS A 25 -14.96 2.50 -13.25
N ARG A 26 -15.29 3.61 -12.56
CA ARG A 26 -15.03 3.85 -11.13
C ARG A 26 -13.56 3.78 -10.75
N ALA A 27 -13.16 4.61 -9.80
CA ALA A 27 -11.81 4.57 -9.26
C ALA A 27 -11.75 5.22 -7.89
N PHE A 28 -10.68 4.96 -7.15
CA PHE A 28 -10.29 5.80 -6.02
C PHE A 28 -8.78 5.95 -5.97
N ASN A 29 -8.32 7.07 -5.43
CA ASN A 29 -6.91 7.35 -5.23
C ASN A 29 -6.45 6.72 -3.92
N VAL A 30 -5.35 5.97 -3.92
CA VAL A 30 -4.84 5.36 -2.67
C VAL A 30 -4.26 6.39 -1.70
N GLY A 31 -3.95 7.61 -2.15
CA GLY A 31 -3.40 8.68 -1.32
C GLY A 31 -1.87 8.75 -1.31
N TYR A 32 -1.21 8.14 -2.29
CA TYR A 32 0.23 8.32 -2.52
C TYR A 32 0.54 9.74 -3.00
N PRO A 33 1.64 10.37 -2.53
CA PRO A 33 2.52 9.90 -1.45
C PRO A 33 1.87 10.09 -0.07
N ASN A 34 1.96 9.08 0.80
CA ASN A 34 1.51 9.17 2.19
C ASN A 34 2.51 9.98 3.07
N ALA A 35 2.32 10.02 4.39
CA ALA A 35 3.23 10.76 5.27
C ALA A 35 4.66 10.18 5.34
N PHE A 36 4.83 8.86 5.20
CA PHE A 36 6.13 8.18 5.14
C PHE A 36 6.84 8.49 3.82
N ASP A 37 6.12 8.38 2.70
CA ASP A 37 6.65 8.67 1.37
C ASP A 37 7.19 10.10 1.30
N ARG A 38 6.40 11.07 1.78
CA ARG A 38 6.82 12.48 1.83
C ARG A 38 8.02 12.74 2.73
N GLN A 39 8.11 12.06 3.88
CA GLN A 39 9.26 12.17 4.79
C GLN A 39 10.55 11.63 4.16
N ASN A 40 10.42 10.63 3.29
CA ASN A 40 11.54 9.99 2.61
C ASN A 40 11.75 10.54 1.18
N GLY A 41 11.24 11.75 0.90
CA GLY A 41 11.48 12.46 -0.36
C GLY A 41 10.85 11.83 -1.60
N ARG A 42 9.91 10.88 -1.44
CA ARG A 42 9.19 10.27 -2.56
C ARG A 42 8.18 11.25 -3.14
N THR A 43 8.10 11.29 -4.47
CA THR A 43 7.27 12.23 -5.23
C THR A 43 6.38 11.53 -6.24
N GLY A 44 5.42 12.27 -6.78
CA GLY A 44 4.40 11.78 -7.70
C GLY A 44 3.01 11.86 -7.07
N GLY A 45 2.09 11.07 -7.60
CA GLY A 45 0.71 11.05 -7.14
C GLY A 45 -0.15 10.19 -8.06
N LEU A 46 -1.48 10.28 -7.87
CA LEU A 46 -2.48 9.64 -8.73
C LEU A 46 -2.30 8.13 -8.90
N VAL A 47 -1.84 7.44 -7.85
CA VAL A 47 -1.89 5.98 -7.80
C VAL A 47 -3.34 5.58 -7.54
N MET A 48 -4.00 5.04 -8.57
CA MET A 48 -5.42 4.71 -8.53
C MET A 48 -5.63 3.20 -8.41
N VAL A 49 -6.72 2.81 -7.74
CA VAL A 49 -7.35 1.50 -7.95
C VAL A 49 -8.55 1.74 -8.86
N HIS A 50 -8.61 1.08 -10.02
CA HIS A 50 -9.60 1.38 -11.06
C HIS A 50 -9.95 0.14 -11.90
N GLY A 51 -11.00 0.26 -12.73
CA GLY A 51 -11.41 -0.76 -13.69
C GLY A 51 -10.55 -0.78 -14.96
N ALA A 52 -11.05 -1.35 -16.06
CA ALA A 52 -10.30 -1.57 -17.29
C ALA A 52 -8.97 -2.34 -17.10
N CYS A 53 -8.14 -2.40 -18.16
CA CYS A 53 -6.95 -3.26 -18.22
C CYS A 53 -5.62 -2.50 -18.41
N LYS A 54 -5.58 -1.16 -18.25
CA LYS A 54 -4.36 -0.37 -18.49
C LYS A 54 -3.82 0.18 -17.18
N SER A 55 -2.64 -0.28 -16.76
CA SER A 55 -1.91 0.28 -15.61
C SER A 55 -0.56 0.86 -15.99
N VAL A 56 -0.25 2.04 -15.47
CA VAL A 56 1.08 2.66 -15.46
C VAL A 56 1.37 2.99 -13.99
N GLY A 57 1.64 1.97 -13.18
CA GLY A 57 1.78 2.08 -11.71
C GLY A 57 0.47 2.04 -10.90
N CYS A 58 -0.69 2.10 -11.56
CA CYS A 58 -2.02 1.95 -10.94
C CYS A 58 -2.44 0.48 -10.81
N PHE A 59 -3.44 0.20 -9.98
CA PHE A 59 -4.03 -1.12 -9.81
C PHE A 59 -5.27 -1.26 -10.67
N ALA A 60 -5.14 -1.94 -11.81
CA ALA A 60 -6.24 -2.25 -12.72
C ALA A 60 -6.93 -3.57 -12.30
N MET A 61 -8.16 -3.47 -11.77
CA MET A 61 -8.90 -4.58 -11.16
C MET A 61 -9.92 -5.22 -12.10
N THR A 62 -9.99 -4.80 -13.36
CA THR A 62 -11.13 -5.01 -14.28
C THR A 62 -12.41 -4.33 -13.80
N ASP A 63 -13.37 -4.15 -14.70
CA ASP A 63 -14.63 -3.46 -14.39
C ASP A 63 -15.44 -4.20 -13.31
N ARG A 64 -15.47 -5.53 -13.37
CA ARG A 64 -16.15 -6.35 -12.35
C ARG A 64 -15.47 -6.25 -11.00
N GLY A 65 -14.14 -6.33 -10.95
CA GLY A 65 -13.39 -6.29 -9.70
C GLY A 65 -13.53 -4.94 -9.00
N ILE A 66 -13.41 -3.84 -9.76
CA ILE A 66 -13.56 -2.51 -9.17
C ILE A 66 -14.98 -2.20 -8.74
N GLU A 67 -16.02 -2.75 -9.38
CA GLU A 67 -17.41 -2.59 -8.93
C GLU A 67 -17.59 -3.10 -7.51
N GLU A 68 -17.12 -4.31 -7.21
CA GLU A 68 -17.21 -4.91 -5.89
C GLU A 68 -16.39 -4.11 -4.87
N ILE A 69 -15.11 -3.82 -5.18
CA ILE A 69 -14.21 -3.07 -4.28
C ILE A 69 -14.78 -1.69 -3.99
N TYR A 70 -15.17 -0.93 -5.02
CA TYR A 70 -15.70 0.42 -4.88
C TYR A 70 -17.01 0.40 -4.08
N ALA A 71 -17.89 -0.58 -4.33
CA ALA A 71 -19.14 -0.71 -3.57
C ALA A 71 -18.89 -0.95 -2.08
N PHE A 72 -17.91 -1.77 -1.69
CA PHE A 72 -17.56 -1.96 -0.29
C PHE A 72 -17.01 -0.69 0.36
N VAL A 73 -16.09 0.00 -0.33
CA VAL A 73 -15.52 1.27 0.18
C VAL A 73 -16.62 2.32 0.34
N GLU A 74 -17.48 2.49 -0.67
CA GLU A 74 -18.60 3.43 -0.62
C GLU A 74 -19.60 3.07 0.48
N ALA A 75 -19.94 1.78 0.63
CA ALA A 75 -20.85 1.32 1.68
C ALA A 75 -20.29 1.58 3.08
N ALA A 76 -19.00 1.30 3.32
CA ALA A 76 -18.34 1.58 4.58
C ALA A 76 -18.41 3.08 4.93
N MET A 77 -18.15 3.95 3.95
CA MET A 77 -18.22 5.39 4.14
C MET A 77 -19.64 5.88 4.42
N ARG A 78 -20.64 5.37 3.68
CA ARG A 78 -22.05 5.67 3.93
C ARG A 78 -22.53 5.20 5.29
N ALA A 79 -21.94 4.12 5.82
CA ALA A 79 -22.19 3.61 7.17
C ALA A 79 -21.47 4.41 8.27
N GLY A 80 -20.72 5.47 7.92
CA GLY A 80 -20.06 6.37 8.87
C GLY A 80 -18.56 6.13 9.07
N GLN A 81 -17.97 5.15 8.38
CA GLN A 81 -16.52 4.96 8.43
C GLN A 81 -15.82 6.11 7.70
N ARG A 82 -14.96 6.86 8.40
CA ARG A 82 -14.31 8.07 7.85
C ARG A 82 -13.25 7.76 6.79
N GLU A 83 -12.58 6.62 6.94
CA GLU A 83 -11.46 6.21 6.11
C GLU A 83 -11.44 4.68 5.97
N VAL A 84 -11.01 4.19 4.81
CA VAL A 84 -10.76 2.76 4.56
C VAL A 84 -9.25 2.54 4.36
N GLN A 85 -8.70 1.53 5.02
CA GLN A 85 -7.27 1.26 5.05
C GLN A 85 -6.92 0.42 3.82
N VAL A 86 -5.86 0.80 3.12
CA VAL A 86 -5.38 0.11 1.92
C VAL A 86 -3.91 -0.20 2.13
N HIS A 87 -3.57 -1.49 2.20
CA HIS A 87 -2.19 -1.92 2.38
C HIS A 87 -1.68 -2.51 1.07
N ILE A 88 -0.49 -2.10 0.66
CA ILE A 88 0.14 -2.52 -0.59
C ILE A 88 1.47 -3.16 -0.23
N PHE A 89 1.58 -4.46 -0.46
CA PHE A 89 2.77 -5.24 -0.16
C PHE A 89 3.33 -5.89 -1.43
N PRO A 90 4.65 -6.05 -1.56
CA PRO A 90 5.28 -6.62 -2.76
C PRO A 90 4.94 -8.11 -2.96
N PHE A 91 4.69 -8.82 -1.87
CA PHE A 91 4.34 -10.24 -1.82
C PHE A 91 3.80 -10.55 -0.41
N ARG A 92 3.39 -11.81 -0.16
CA ARG A 92 3.07 -12.26 1.20
C ARG A 92 4.34 -12.25 2.05
N LEU A 93 4.40 -11.38 3.05
CA LEU A 93 5.59 -11.06 3.84
C LEU A 93 5.95 -12.17 4.86
N THR A 94 6.17 -13.39 4.38
CA THR A 94 6.74 -14.48 5.17
C THR A 94 8.27 -14.35 5.21
N GLU A 95 8.88 -14.84 6.29
CA GLU A 95 10.35 -14.85 6.44
C GLU A 95 11.04 -15.55 5.25
N GLN A 96 10.45 -16.64 4.76
CA GLN A 96 10.96 -17.36 3.60
C GLN A 96 10.88 -16.53 2.30
N ALA A 97 9.80 -15.77 2.10
CA ALA A 97 9.66 -14.91 0.94
C ALA A 97 10.66 -13.75 0.99
N ILE A 98 10.79 -13.07 2.13
CA ILE A 98 11.78 -12.00 2.32
C ILE A 98 13.19 -12.54 2.09
N ALA A 99 13.55 -13.68 2.68
CA ALA A 99 14.87 -14.30 2.48
C ALA A 99 15.11 -14.72 1.02
N ARG A 100 14.08 -15.11 0.27
CA ARG A 100 14.21 -15.43 -1.16
C ARG A 100 14.47 -14.19 -2.03
N GLU A 101 13.80 -13.08 -1.72
CA GLU A 101 13.93 -11.84 -2.50
C GLU A 101 15.17 -11.01 -2.12
N THR A 102 15.61 -11.10 -0.87
CA THR A 102 16.74 -10.33 -0.33
C THR A 102 18.01 -11.15 -0.18
N GLY A 103 17.91 -12.48 -0.08
CA GLY A 103 19.06 -13.34 0.08
C GLY A 103 19.88 -13.38 -1.21
N GLY A 104 21.18 -13.13 -1.09
CA GLY A 104 22.17 -13.49 -2.11
C GLY A 104 22.34 -15.02 -2.16
N SER A 105 21.24 -15.73 -2.37
CA SER A 105 21.21 -17.17 -2.53
C SER A 105 22.07 -17.54 -3.73
N TRP A 106 22.64 -18.74 -3.69
CA TRP A 106 23.23 -19.38 -4.86
C TRP A 106 22.27 -19.31 -6.07
N LEU A 107 20.96 -19.31 -5.83
CA LEU A 107 19.98 -19.18 -6.90
C LEU A 107 20.05 -17.81 -7.62
N ALA A 108 20.51 -16.74 -6.97
CA ALA A 108 20.75 -15.45 -7.63
C ALA A 108 21.87 -15.54 -8.70
N PHE A 109 22.85 -16.43 -8.55
CA PHE A 109 23.90 -16.61 -9.57
C PHE A 109 23.38 -17.32 -10.83
N VAL A 110 22.31 -18.13 -10.73
CA VAL A 110 21.64 -18.74 -11.90
C VAL A 110 20.46 -17.89 -12.40
N GLY A 111 20.30 -16.64 -11.91
CA GLY A 111 19.20 -15.76 -12.28
C GLY A 111 17.84 -16.16 -11.70
N ALA A 112 17.82 -17.04 -10.69
CA ALA A 112 16.61 -17.51 -10.01
C ALA A 112 16.52 -16.97 -8.56
N GLY A 113 16.49 -15.66 -8.36
CA GLY A 113 16.32 -15.05 -7.04
C GLY A 113 16.34 -13.53 -7.14
N GLY A 114 15.69 -12.85 -6.19
CA GLY A 114 15.74 -11.40 -6.12
C GLY A 114 17.14 -10.90 -5.73
N ASN A 115 17.50 -9.69 -6.16
CA ASN A 115 18.71 -9.00 -5.70
C ASN A 115 18.32 -7.67 -5.02
N TYR A 116 17.53 -7.80 -3.96
CA TYR A 116 16.87 -6.68 -3.27
C TYR A 116 17.36 -6.50 -1.84
N GLN A 117 18.64 -6.79 -1.57
CA GLN A 117 19.25 -6.70 -0.23
C GLN A 117 19.02 -5.36 0.48
N HIS A 118 18.95 -4.26 -0.27
CA HIS A 118 18.70 -2.93 0.30
C HIS A 118 17.26 -2.75 0.82
N TRP A 119 16.31 -3.60 0.41
CA TRP A 119 14.92 -3.56 0.86
C TRP A 119 14.64 -4.40 2.10
N THR A 120 15.61 -5.21 2.58
CA THR A 120 15.40 -6.13 3.71
C THR A 120 14.82 -5.43 4.94
N ALA A 121 15.45 -4.34 5.39
CA ALA A 121 14.98 -3.59 6.55
C ALA A 121 13.57 -3.03 6.34
N PHE A 122 13.30 -2.46 5.16
CA PHE A 122 11.99 -1.91 4.81
C PHE A 122 10.90 -2.99 4.79
N TRP A 123 11.16 -4.15 4.20
CA TRP A 123 10.20 -5.25 4.13
C TRP A 123 9.95 -5.91 5.49
N HIS A 124 10.94 -6.00 6.37
CA HIS A 124 10.70 -6.40 7.76
C HIS A 124 9.82 -5.37 8.49
N ASN A 125 10.01 -4.08 8.25
CA ASN A 125 9.14 -3.07 8.85
C ASN A 125 7.70 -3.10 8.29
N LEU A 126 7.51 -3.35 6.99
CA LEU A 126 6.17 -3.64 6.44
C LEU A 126 5.55 -4.90 7.06
N LYS A 127 6.39 -5.92 7.32
CA LYS A 127 5.97 -7.19 7.89
C LYS A 127 5.35 -7.02 9.27
N GLU A 128 5.86 -6.11 10.10
CA GLU A 128 5.27 -5.83 11.42
C GLU A 128 3.76 -5.50 11.32
N GLY A 129 3.38 -4.58 10.43
CA GLY A 129 1.97 -4.23 10.20
C GLY A 129 1.17 -5.32 9.48
N TYR A 130 1.81 -6.06 8.58
CA TYR A 130 1.21 -7.24 7.94
C TYR A 130 0.84 -8.31 8.98
N ASP A 131 1.77 -8.65 9.88
CA ASP A 131 1.56 -9.68 10.90
C ASP A 131 0.50 -9.28 11.92
N LEU A 132 0.38 -7.99 12.25
CA LEU A 132 -0.72 -7.49 13.09
C LEU A 132 -2.08 -7.78 12.45
N PHE A 133 -2.23 -7.52 11.15
CA PHE A 133 -3.47 -7.82 10.43
C PHE A 133 -3.74 -9.33 10.36
N GLU A 134 -2.73 -10.16 10.05
CA GLU A 134 -2.91 -11.61 9.98
C GLU A 134 -3.31 -12.24 11.32
N GLN A 135 -2.90 -11.63 12.44
CA GLN A 135 -3.24 -12.11 13.79
C GLN A 135 -4.66 -11.71 14.22
N THR A 136 -5.09 -10.49 13.89
CA THR A 136 -6.35 -9.92 14.44
C THR A 136 -7.49 -9.88 13.42
N GLY A 137 -7.18 -9.90 12.12
CA GLY A 137 -8.11 -9.58 11.05
C GLY A 137 -8.45 -8.09 10.94
N GLU A 138 -7.82 -7.23 11.76
CA GLU A 138 -8.06 -5.79 11.81
C GLU A 138 -6.86 -5.01 11.28
N PRO A 139 -7.04 -4.08 10.31
CA PRO A 139 -5.96 -3.24 9.81
C PRO A 139 -5.34 -2.39 10.94
N PRO A 140 -4.01 -2.48 11.20
CA PRO A 140 -3.40 -1.66 12.23
C PRO A 140 -3.39 -0.17 11.87
N ALA A 141 -3.43 0.68 12.90
CA ALA A 141 -3.12 2.09 12.73
C ALA A 141 -1.61 2.26 12.49
N ALA A 142 -1.24 2.76 11.31
CA ALA A 142 0.14 3.01 10.92
C ALA A 142 0.52 4.50 11.07
N PHE A 143 1.77 4.74 11.44
CA PHE A 143 2.36 6.07 11.61
C PHE A 143 3.72 6.11 10.91
N ALA A 144 4.03 7.24 10.28
CA ALA A 144 5.34 7.51 9.70
C ALA A 144 6.23 8.21 10.74
N CYS A 145 7.33 7.55 11.12
CA CYS A 145 8.28 7.98 12.15
C CYS A 145 9.67 8.22 11.54
N GLY A 146 9.79 9.15 10.59
CA GLY A 146 11.02 9.34 9.82
C GLY A 146 11.14 8.30 8.70
N ASP A 147 12.04 7.34 8.88
CA ASP A 147 12.44 6.33 7.89
C ASP A 147 11.78 4.95 8.07
N HIS A 148 10.90 4.80 9.07
CA HIS A 148 10.15 3.59 9.33
C HIS A 148 8.68 3.88 9.68
N TYR A 149 7.85 2.84 9.57
CA TYR A 149 6.50 2.80 10.10
C TYR A 149 6.50 2.33 11.56
N ALA A 150 5.61 2.92 12.37
CA ALA A 150 5.22 2.39 13.67
C ALA A 150 3.74 2.02 13.66
N PHE A 151 3.35 1.07 14.51
CA PHE A 151 1.98 0.55 14.58
C PHE A 151 1.44 0.68 16.01
N GLY A 152 0.18 1.10 16.16
CA GLY A 152 -0.48 1.26 17.46
C GLY A 152 -0.63 2.72 17.91
N ALA A 153 -0.18 3.07 19.11
CA ALA A 153 -0.20 4.47 19.57
C ALA A 153 1.07 5.18 19.09
N GLY A 154 0.93 6.03 18.08
CA GLY A 154 2.06 6.83 17.58
C GLY A 154 2.63 7.74 18.66
N ASP A 155 3.96 7.81 18.74
CA ASP A 155 4.64 8.88 19.47
C ASP A 155 4.28 10.24 18.85
N SER A 156 4.35 11.29 19.66
CA SER A 156 4.17 12.70 19.28
C SER A 156 5.01 13.15 18.08
N SER A 157 6.15 12.49 17.84
CA SER A 157 7.04 12.73 16.71
C SER A 157 6.55 12.11 15.39
N CYS A 158 5.65 11.13 15.46
CA CYS A 158 5.18 10.36 14.32
C CYS A 158 3.90 10.93 13.71
N ARG A 159 3.77 10.83 12.38
CA ARG A 159 2.57 11.28 11.66
C ARG A 159 1.69 10.11 11.28
N ARG A 160 0.44 10.11 11.73
CA ARG A 160 -0.55 9.08 11.34
C ARG A 160 -0.67 9.01 9.81
N ILE A 161 -0.69 7.80 9.27
CA ILE A 161 -1.11 7.54 7.90
C ILE A 161 -2.63 7.71 7.83
N ALA A 162 -3.08 8.73 7.11
CA ALA A 162 -4.49 9.14 7.02
C ALA A 162 -4.84 9.49 5.58
N GLY A 163 -6.14 9.43 5.26
CA GLY A 163 -6.68 9.88 3.99
C GLY A 163 -6.68 11.41 3.89
N TRP A 164 -7.06 11.93 2.72
CA TRP A 164 -7.10 13.37 2.43
C TRP A 164 -8.35 14.08 3.01
#